data_AF-M7W7Z9-F1
#
_entry.id   AF-M7W7Z9-F1
#
_cell.length_a   1.000
_cell.length_b   1.000
_cell.length_c   1.000
_cell.angle_alpha   90.00
_cell.angle_beta   90.00
_cell.angle_gamma   90.00
#
_symmetry.space_group_name_H-M   'P 1'
#
loop_
_entity.id
_entity.type
_entity.pdbx_description
1 polymer ?
#
loop_
_entity_poly.entity_id
_entity_poly.type
_entity_poly.pdbx_seq_one_letter_code
_entity_poly.pdbx_strand_id
1 'polypeptide(L)'
;MLIVLFIAYSFGNLTPLSECKTADITYYEGYGADSVACHLGTDNLDTMFRAAPNEAFYLSSQQCGICYEAVGEKGSIRFMVTDLCPANGNSDWCASDKTHFDLAANAFPKICEKDTGHCDITYRMVACDITGNVKLLTKEGVSEYWLGFYVRNYIIGLKGVKISFGSTSQELTRTSDNYWAYQANGNPITTPITVTLTSIAGDTATIIMNDIISNKIYEGNNQFNIPDNTFFEPTTLAKTNKPSSSLECCPLPSFDIIFTDSFHSFWTYTNKNSVTIVQNNAHSGNAALKASLSAWGNFQILANSHTVLVDIYDSVEFYIKSSTNAEFWFWASGKTDASAKTISTTTEWQKVSFKMTEIGNDGTTFGGIEFQSKSNGNIDFYLDDIKLVLKEGSCNQMCSDHTPSNCPTIIPDNNDNNHNGSDVLAIVILSIIITFII
;
A
#
# COMPACT_ATOMS: atom_id res chain seq x y z
N MET A 1 31.57 -40.44 10.06
CA MET A 1 30.15 -40.06 9.87
C MET A 1 30.08 -38.56 10.05
N LEU A 2 30.16 -37.81 8.95
CA LEU A 2 30.20 -36.35 8.96
C LEU A 2 28.75 -35.86 8.98
N ILE A 3 28.31 -35.29 10.10
CA ILE A 3 26.98 -34.68 10.21
C ILE A 3 27.07 -33.33 9.52
N VAL A 4 26.58 -33.25 8.28
CA VAL A 4 26.40 -32.00 7.56
C VAL A 4 25.13 -31.35 8.11
N LEU A 5 25.32 -30.34 8.96
CA LEU A 5 24.24 -29.49 9.44
C LEU A 5 23.82 -28.58 8.28
N PHE A 6 22.69 -28.89 7.64
CA PHE A 6 22.07 -27.97 6.68
C PHE A 6 21.55 -26.76 7.45
N ILE A 7 22.32 -25.68 7.48
CA ILE A 7 21.81 -24.37 7.85
C ILE A 7 21.03 -23.89 6.62
N ALA A 8 19.72 -24.10 6.63
CA ALA A 8 18.83 -23.43 5.70
C ALA A 8 18.87 -21.93 6.04
N TYR A 9 19.62 -21.15 5.26
CA TYR A 9 19.41 -19.71 5.22
C TYR A 9 18.06 -19.48 4.55
N SER A 10 17.01 -19.31 5.35
CA SER A 10 15.80 -18.66 4.86
C SER A 10 16.19 -17.21 4.61
N PHE A 11 16.37 -16.83 3.35
CA PHE A 11 16.04 -15.45 2.97
C PHE A 11 14.62 -15.22 3.51
N GLY A 12 14.44 -14.18 4.32
CA GLY A 12 13.16 -13.90 4.97
C GLY A 12 12.11 -13.62 3.90
N ASN A 13 11.47 -14.66 3.40
CA ASN A 13 10.36 -14.55 2.47
C ASN A 13 9.29 -13.71 3.15
N LEU A 14 8.78 -12.71 2.44
CA LEU A 14 7.61 -11.97 2.86
C LEU A 14 6.54 -12.97 3.30
N THR A 15 6.04 -12.83 4.53
CA THR A 15 4.91 -13.63 4.97
C THR A 15 3.67 -12.72 5.01
N PRO A 16 2.76 -12.85 4.05
CA PRO A 16 1.49 -12.15 4.05
C PRO A 16 0.69 -12.53 5.30
N LEU A 17 0.15 -11.52 5.97
CA LEU A 17 -0.68 -11.65 7.17
C LEU A 17 -2.08 -11.07 6.97
N SER A 18 -2.41 -10.56 5.78
CA SER A 18 -3.77 -10.17 5.41
C SER A 18 -4.00 -10.34 3.91
N GLU A 19 -5.27 -10.27 3.50
CA GLU A 19 -5.60 -10.00 2.11
C GLU A 19 -5.18 -8.58 1.70
N CYS A 20 -5.05 -8.35 0.39
CA CYS A 20 -4.79 -7.03 -0.15
C CYS A 20 -6.04 -6.14 -0.05
N LYS A 21 -5.84 -4.90 0.39
CA LYS A 21 -6.84 -3.84 0.47
C LYS A 21 -6.32 -2.63 -0.31
N THR A 22 -7.17 -1.62 -0.49
CA THR A 22 -6.81 -0.36 -1.16
C THR A 22 -6.59 0.75 -0.15
N ALA A 23 -5.64 1.64 -0.41
CA ALA A 23 -5.40 2.86 0.34
C ALA A 23 -4.94 3.97 -0.60
N ASP A 24 -4.89 5.20 -0.13
CA ASP A 24 -4.10 6.26 -0.75
C ASP A 24 -2.92 6.63 0.14
N ILE A 25 -1.92 7.26 -0.48
CA ILE A 25 -0.72 7.72 0.23
C ILE A 25 -0.35 9.14 -0.17
N THR A 26 0.26 9.85 0.78
CA THR A 26 1.04 11.08 0.59
C THR A 26 2.45 10.86 1.17
N TYR A 27 3.22 11.93 1.36
CA TYR A 27 4.46 11.86 2.11
C TYR A 27 4.76 13.09 2.96
N TYR A 28 5.56 12.88 4.00
CA TYR A 28 6.04 13.92 4.90
C TYR A 28 7.56 13.88 5.13
N GLU A 29 8.09 15.04 5.50
CA GLU A 29 9.49 15.22 5.88
C GLU A 29 9.66 15.05 7.41
N GLY A 30 10.87 14.73 7.88
CA GLY A 30 11.16 14.62 9.32
C GLY A 30 10.88 13.25 9.96
N TYR A 31 10.60 12.23 9.15
CA TYR A 31 10.36 10.84 9.54
C TYR A 31 11.54 10.13 10.22
N GLY A 32 12.75 10.72 10.18
CA GLY A 32 13.98 10.18 10.79
C GLY A 32 14.18 10.54 12.26
N ALA A 33 13.25 11.27 12.89
CA ALA A 33 13.38 11.69 14.29
C ALA A 33 13.00 10.57 15.29
N ASP A 34 13.58 10.60 16.49
CA ASP A 34 13.21 9.70 17.60
C ASP A 34 11.82 10.03 18.21
N SER A 35 11.26 11.19 17.88
CA SER A 35 10.01 11.71 18.43
C SER A 35 8.83 11.53 17.47
N VAL A 36 8.54 10.28 17.14
CA VAL A 36 7.33 9.86 16.40
C VAL A 36 6.32 9.23 17.35
N ALA A 37 5.03 9.25 17.01
CA ALA A 37 3.93 8.86 17.91
C ALA A 37 4.08 7.45 18.50
N CYS A 38 4.70 6.51 17.77
CA CYS A 38 4.90 5.15 18.26
C CYS A 38 6.14 4.96 19.13
N HIS A 39 7.07 5.93 19.23
CA HIS A 39 8.28 5.81 20.06
C HIS A 39 9.06 4.49 19.89
N LEU A 40 9.14 3.96 18.67
CA LEU A 40 9.85 2.72 18.36
C LEU A 40 11.37 2.91 18.24
N GLY A 41 11.83 4.16 18.23
CA GLY A 41 13.24 4.53 18.06
C GLY A 41 13.66 4.56 16.59
N THR A 42 14.97 4.57 16.37
CA THR A 42 15.61 4.66 15.05
C THR A 42 16.29 3.36 14.60
N ASP A 43 16.20 2.30 15.39
CA ASP A 43 16.58 0.94 14.99
C ASP A 43 15.82 0.53 13.71
N ASN A 44 16.47 -0.24 12.83
CA ASN A 44 15.89 -0.79 11.59
C ASN A 44 15.45 0.25 10.55
N LEU A 45 15.96 1.49 10.63
CA LEU A 45 15.77 2.51 9.58
C LEU A 45 16.30 2.09 8.21
N ASP A 46 17.28 1.19 8.18
CA ASP A 46 17.93 0.75 6.94
C ASP A 46 17.16 -0.39 6.25
N THR A 47 16.26 -1.09 6.95
CA THR A 47 15.58 -2.29 6.44
C THR A 47 14.12 -2.06 6.08
N MET A 48 13.49 -0.99 6.59
CA MET A 48 12.06 -0.73 6.41
C MET A 48 11.78 0.76 6.27
N PHE A 49 10.92 1.13 5.32
CA PHE A 49 10.39 2.50 5.26
C PHE A 49 9.42 2.76 6.43
N ARG A 50 9.06 4.03 6.62
CA ARG A 50 8.16 4.48 7.69
C ARG A 50 6.89 5.06 7.11
N ALA A 51 5.80 4.89 7.85
CA ALA A 51 4.52 5.48 7.52
C ALA A 51 3.77 5.96 8.77
N ALA A 52 2.95 6.99 8.56
CA ALA A 52 2.02 7.55 9.52
C ALA A 52 0.59 7.34 8.98
N PRO A 53 -0.17 6.33 9.44
CA PRO A 53 -1.56 6.16 9.01
C PRO A 53 -2.45 7.29 9.54
N ASN A 54 -3.60 7.49 8.89
CA ASN A 54 -4.67 8.36 9.40
C ASN A 54 -5.22 7.87 10.74
N GLU A 55 -5.85 8.77 11.50
CA GLU A 55 -6.33 8.52 12.87
C GLU A 55 -7.25 7.28 12.97
N ALA A 56 -8.16 7.10 12.01
CA ALA A 56 -9.08 5.98 11.96
C ALA A 56 -8.33 4.63 11.86
N PHE A 57 -7.27 4.58 11.05
CA PHE A 57 -6.46 3.37 10.88
C PHE A 57 -5.44 3.19 12.00
N TYR A 58 -4.93 4.25 12.62
CA TYR A 58 -3.95 4.18 13.72
C TYR A 58 -4.46 3.42 14.96
N LEU A 59 -5.79 3.36 15.15
CA LEU A 59 -6.47 2.58 16.20
C LEU A 59 -5.94 2.85 17.61
N SER A 60 -5.71 4.12 17.96
CA SER A 60 -5.15 4.54 19.25
C SER A 60 -3.84 3.81 19.59
N SER A 61 -2.90 3.82 18.65
CA SER A 61 -1.58 3.16 18.66
C SER A 61 -1.57 1.66 18.44
N GLN A 62 -2.72 1.00 18.25
CA GLN A 62 -2.71 -0.45 18.02
C GLN A 62 -1.92 -0.86 16.77
N GLN A 63 -1.84 0.02 15.76
CA GLN A 63 -1.01 -0.21 14.57
C GLN A 63 0.48 -0.02 14.77
N CYS A 64 0.93 0.67 15.82
CA CYS A 64 2.34 0.94 16.01
C CYS A 64 3.14 -0.37 15.97
N GLY A 65 4.18 -0.37 15.14
CA GLY A 65 5.11 -1.49 14.93
C GLY A 65 4.60 -2.59 14.02
N ILE A 66 3.39 -2.48 13.45
CA ILE A 66 2.90 -3.38 12.40
C ILE A 66 3.49 -2.97 11.06
N CYS A 67 3.87 -3.97 10.25
CA CYS A 67 4.43 -3.77 8.93
C CYS A 67 3.45 -4.12 7.81
N TYR A 68 3.63 -3.40 6.71
CA TYR A 68 2.82 -3.51 5.51
C TYR A 68 3.71 -3.59 4.29
N GLU A 69 3.24 -4.32 3.29
CA GLU A 69 3.70 -4.19 1.92
C GLU A 69 2.67 -3.37 1.16
N ALA A 70 3.14 -2.46 0.30
CA ALA A 70 2.30 -1.69 -0.60
C ALA A 70 2.80 -1.78 -2.03
N VAL A 71 1.87 -1.70 -2.97
CA VAL A 71 2.09 -1.68 -4.42
C VAL A 71 1.45 -0.43 -4.98
N GLY A 72 2.22 0.31 -5.78
CA GLY A 72 1.79 1.51 -6.49
C GLY A 72 2.30 1.53 -7.92
N GLU A 73 2.04 2.63 -8.63
CA GLU A 73 2.32 2.76 -10.07
C GLU A 73 3.80 2.63 -10.46
N LYS A 74 4.74 2.90 -9.54
CA LYS A 74 6.20 2.82 -9.81
C LYS A 74 6.86 1.58 -9.25
N GLY A 75 6.20 0.83 -8.38
CA GLY A 75 6.83 -0.28 -7.69
C GLY A 75 6.11 -0.73 -6.44
N SER A 76 6.82 -1.50 -5.63
CA SER A 76 6.36 -1.96 -4.33
C SER A 76 7.38 -1.63 -3.24
N ILE A 77 6.87 -1.41 -2.02
CA ILE A 77 7.70 -1.11 -0.86
C ILE A 77 7.18 -1.85 0.37
N ARG A 78 8.05 -1.96 1.38
CA ARG A 78 7.67 -2.38 2.73
C ARG A 78 7.84 -1.21 3.68
N PHE A 79 6.86 -0.99 4.54
CA PHE A 79 6.94 0.04 5.57
C PHE A 79 6.40 -0.45 6.92
N MET A 80 6.87 0.18 7.98
CA MET A 80 6.38 0.01 9.35
C MET A 80 5.57 1.24 9.77
N VAL A 81 4.48 1.02 10.50
CA VAL A 81 3.78 2.11 11.17
C VAL A 81 4.59 2.59 12.37
N THR A 82 5.13 3.80 12.26
CA THR A 82 5.98 4.40 13.30
C THR A 82 5.43 5.70 13.86
N ASP A 83 4.44 6.29 13.20
CA ASP A 83 3.92 7.61 13.53
C ASP A 83 2.40 7.67 13.34
N LEU A 84 1.82 8.86 13.52
CA LEU A 84 0.41 9.14 13.30
C LEU A 84 0.28 10.34 12.37
N CYS A 85 -0.56 10.24 11.34
CA CYS A 85 -1.03 11.42 10.61
C CYS A 85 -2.28 11.98 11.30
N PRO A 86 -2.20 13.12 12.02
CA PRO A 86 -3.33 13.66 12.75
C PRO A 86 -4.33 14.31 11.80
N ALA A 87 -5.63 14.12 12.07
CA ALA A 87 -6.72 14.74 11.31
C ALA A 87 -6.68 16.28 11.44
N ASN A 88 -6.31 16.77 12.61
CA ASN A 88 -6.14 18.20 12.84
C ASN A 88 -4.96 18.75 12.02
N GLY A 89 -5.24 19.66 11.10
CA GLY A 89 -4.25 20.26 10.20
C GLY A 89 -4.00 19.48 8.92
N ASN A 90 -4.52 18.24 8.77
CA ASN A 90 -4.37 17.40 7.59
C ASN A 90 -5.72 16.79 7.15
N SER A 91 -6.79 17.59 7.19
CA SER A 91 -8.16 17.11 7.00
C SER A 91 -8.42 16.45 5.64
N ASP A 92 -7.69 16.86 4.61
CA ASP A 92 -7.89 16.39 3.24
C ASP A 92 -7.55 14.90 3.09
N TRP A 93 -6.63 14.39 3.92
CA TRP A 93 -6.12 13.02 3.82
C TRP A 93 -6.36 12.22 5.11
N CYS A 94 -6.09 12.81 6.26
CA CYS A 94 -5.98 12.09 7.52
C CYS A 94 -7.23 12.16 8.41
N ALA A 95 -8.28 12.87 7.98
CA ALA A 95 -9.58 12.91 8.66
C ALA A 95 -10.65 11.98 8.06
N SER A 96 -10.34 11.28 6.97
CA SER A 96 -11.26 10.36 6.28
C SER A 96 -11.31 8.98 6.96
N ASP A 97 -12.42 8.25 6.76
CA ASP A 97 -12.54 6.82 7.08
C ASP A 97 -11.83 5.92 6.06
N LYS A 98 -11.47 6.45 4.89
CA LYS A 98 -10.61 5.75 3.92
C LYS A 98 -9.25 5.49 4.57
N THR A 99 -8.67 4.31 4.33
CA THR A 99 -7.29 4.06 4.78
C THR A 99 -6.32 4.93 4.01
N HIS A 100 -5.53 5.70 4.75
CA HIS A 100 -4.51 6.58 4.21
C HIS A 100 -3.18 6.37 4.95
N PHE A 101 -2.06 6.37 4.23
CA PHE A 101 -0.71 6.36 4.83
C PHE A 101 0.12 7.55 4.34
N ASP A 102 0.60 8.36 5.28
CA ASP A 102 1.57 9.41 4.98
C ASP A 102 2.99 8.83 5.11
N LEU A 103 3.64 8.58 3.97
CA LEU A 103 4.93 7.88 3.93
C LEU A 103 6.11 8.81 4.26
N ALA A 104 7.21 8.22 4.71
CA ALA A 104 8.49 8.90 4.71
C ALA A 104 8.85 9.40 3.29
N ALA A 105 9.37 10.62 3.17
CA ALA A 105 9.67 11.25 1.87
C ALA A 105 10.67 10.47 0.98
N ASN A 106 11.52 9.61 1.57
CA ASN A 106 12.41 8.73 0.80
C ASN A 106 11.71 7.48 0.24
N ALA A 107 10.56 7.09 0.78
CA ALA A 107 9.77 5.94 0.35
C ALA A 107 8.87 6.28 -0.84
N PHE A 108 8.23 7.45 -0.81
CA PHE A 108 7.20 7.82 -1.78
C PHE A 108 7.66 7.73 -3.26
N PRO A 109 8.86 8.24 -3.66
CA PRO A 109 9.30 8.17 -5.05
C PRO A 109 9.59 6.74 -5.56
N LYS A 110 9.67 5.76 -4.66
CA LYS A 110 9.85 4.34 -4.99
C LYS A 110 8.55 3.65 -5.36
N ILE A 111 7.40 4.22 -4.97
CA ILE A 111 6.08 3.62 -5.18
C ILE A 111 5.19 4.49 -6.08
N CYS A 112 5.37 5.82 -6.10
CA CYS A 112 4.54 6.76 -6.86
C CYS A 112 5.31 7.96 -7.41
N GLU A 113 4.70 8.65 -8.39
CA GLU A 113 5.32 9.82 -9.01
C GLU A 113 5.41 10.99 -8.03
N LYS A 114 6.62 11.46 -7.71
CA LYS A 114 6.85 12.39 -6.60
C LYS A 114 6.10 13.72 -6.81
N ASP A 115 6.04 14.17 -8.05
CA ASP A 115 5.46 15.46 -8.42
C ASP A 115 3.92 15.49 -8.29
N THR A 116 3.25 14.34 -8.19
CA THR A 116 1.79 14.29 -7.96
C THR A 116 1.44 14.51 -6.50
N GLY A 117 2.38 14.25 -5.59
CA GLY A 117 2.19 14.40 -4.14
C GLY A 117 1.28 13.37 -3.48
N HIS A 118 0.52 12.60 -4.27
CA HIS A 118 -0.43 11.59 -3.80
C HIS A 118 -0.62 10.50 -4.86
N CYS A 119 -1.06 9.31 -4.46
CA CYS A 119 -1.49 8.24 -5.35
C CYS A 119 -2.31 7.18 -4.60
N ASP A 120 -3.07 6.38 -5.34
CA ASP A 120 -3.68 5.16 -4.80
C ASP A 120 -2.69 3.99 -4.84
N ILE A 121 -2.79 3.11 -3.85
CA ILE A 121 -2.02 1.89 -3.70
C ILE A 121 -2.92 0.72 -3.36
N THR A 122 -2.41 -0.49 -3.54
CA THR A 122 -2.88 -1.64 -2.78
C THR A 122 -1.88 -1.96 -1.68
N TYR A 123 -2.36 -2.51 -0.57
CA TYR A 123 -1.50 -2.86 0.56
C TYR A 123 -2.01 -4.09 1.28
N ARG A 124 -1.13 -4.74 2.04
CA ARG A 124 -1.47 -5.82 2.97
C ARG A 124 -0.55 -5.83 4.17
N MET A 125 -1.04 -6.36 5.28
CA MET A 125 -0.22 -6.62 6.46
C MET A 125 0.76 -7.76 6.15
N VAL A 126 2.00 -7.61 6.62
CA VAL A 126 3.08 -8.59 6.47
C VAL A 126 3.87 -8.68 7.77
N ALA A 127 4.57 -9.79 7.98
CA ALA A 127 5.55 -9.85 9.06
C ALA A 127 6.68 -8.82 8.82
N CYS A 128 7.13 -8.14 9.87
CA CYS A 128 8.21 -7.17 9.76
C CYS A 128 9.56 -7.85 9.46
N ASP A 129 10.31 -7.27 8.53
CA ASP A 129 11.66 -7.71 8.18
C ASP A 129 12.70 -7.09 9.13
N ILE A 130 12.68 -7.55 10.37
CA ILE A 130 13.59 -7.13 11.44
C ILE A 130 14.15 -8.35 12.17
N THR A 131 15.35 -8.21 12.73
CA THR A 131 16.05 -9.31 13.42
C THR A 131 16.15 -9.08 14.93
N GLY A 132 16.48 -10.15 15.66
CA GLY A 132 16.64 -10.11 17.11
C GLY A 132 15.33 -10.28 17.88
N ASN A 133 15.45 -10.30 19.21
CA ASN A 133 14.33 -10.54 20.10
C ASN A 133 13.53 -9.26 20.36
N VAL A 134 12.33 -9.44 20.92
CA VAL A 134 11.53 -8.32 21.43
C VAL A 134 12.32 -7.51 22.45
N LYS A 135 12.13 -6.20 22.45
CA LYS A 135 12.81 -5.27 23.36
C LYS A 135 11.79 -4.44 24.13
N LEU A 136 12.23 -3.92 25.26
CA LEU A 136 11.48 -2.96 26.08
C LEU A 136 12.39 -1.80 26.43
N LEU A 137 11.94 -0.56 26.19
CA LEU A 137 12.60 0.65 26.66
C LEU A 137 11.82 1.26 27.82
N THR A 138 12.43 1.34 29.00
CA THR A 138 11.84 2.07 30.13
C THR A 138 11.81 3.58 29.85
N LYS A 139 10.73 4.23 30.26
CA LYS A 139 10.62 5.70 30.19
C LYS A 139 11.55 6.36 31.21
N GLU A 140 11.76 7.65 31.02
CA GLU A 140 12.32 8.49 32.08
C GLU A 140 11.37 8.53 33.29
N GLY A 141 11.93 8.55 34.50
CA GLY A 141 11.16 8.68 35.75
C GLY A 141 10.63 7.37 36.32
N VAL A 142 11.04 6.22 35.77
CA VAL A 142 10.69 4.93 36.37
C VAL A 142 11.32 4.76 37.75
N SER A 143 10.56 4.12 38.64
CA SER A 143 10.93 3.84 40.02
C SER A 143 10.24 2.56 40.50
N GLU A 144 10.48 2.17 41.75
CA GLU A 144 9.73 1.09 42.39
C GLU A 144 8.24 1.42 42.58
N TYR A 145 7.79 2.67 42.40
CA TYR A 145 6.38 3.06 42.53
C TYR A 145 5.67 3.32 41.20
N TRP A 146 6.41 3.52 40.11
CA TRP A 146 5.86 3.74 38.78
C TRP A 146 6.80 3.17 37.73
N LEU A 147 6.27 2.30 36.87
CA LEU A 147 7.00 1.68 35.76
C LEU A 147 6.25 1.96 34.46
N GLY A 148 6.77 2.85 33.63
CA GLY A 148 6.33 3.09 32.27
C GLY A 148 7.35 2.63 31.24
N PHE A 149 6.92 2.05 30.12
CA PHE A 149 7.81 1.56 29.08
C PHE A 149 7.15 1.45 27.70
N TYR A 150 8.00 1.44 26.67
CA TYR A 150 7.66 1.12 25.28
C TYR A 150 8.11 -0.29 24.94
N VAL A 151 7.30 -1.04 24.21
CA VAL A 151 7.71 -2.31 23.62
C VAL A 151 8.18 -2.06 22.19
N ARG A 152 9.26 -2.72 21.78
CA ARG A 152 9.96 -2.50 20.50
C ARG A 152 10.42 -3.82 19.88
N ASN A 153 10.85 -3.77 18.63
CA ASN A 153 11.48 -4.87 17.90
C ASN A 153 10.65 -6.18 17.86
N TYR A 154 9.35 -6.08 17.63
CA TYR A 154 8.47 -7.23 17.42
C TYR A 154 8.11 -7.36 15.95
N ILE A 155 8.08 -8.60 15.44
CA ILE A 155 7.83 -8.86 14.02
C ILE A 155 6.35 -8.88 13.64
N ILE A 156 5.47 -8.97 14.63
CA ILE A 156 4.01 -9.05 14.50
C ILE A 156 3.39 -8.17 15.59
N GLY A 157 2.25 -7.54 15.26
CA GLY A 157 1.55 -6.60 16.15
C GLY A 157 1.32 -7.12 17.57
N LEU A 158 1.29 -6.20 18.53
CA LEU A 158 1.08 -6.50 19.95
C LEU A 158 -0.41 -6.41 20.30
N LYS A 159 -0.89 -7.44 21.03
CA LYS A 159 -2.25 -7.48 21.58
C LYS A 159 -2.30 -7.10 23.05
N GLY A 160 -1.32 -7.53 23.85
CA GLY A 160 -1.40 -7.38 25.29
C GLY A 160 -0.04 -7.45 25.98
N VAL A 161 0.02 -6.86 27.17
CA VAL A 161 1.21 -6.83 28.02
C VAL A 161 0.78 -7.10 29.44
N LYS A 162 1.38 -8.11 30.06
CA LYS A 162 1.21 -8.44 31.47
C LYS A 162 2.54 -8.27 32.19
N ILE A 163 2.50 -7.73 33.40
CA ILE A 163 3.65 -7.74 34.30
C ILE A 163 3.41 -8.70 35.46
N SER A 164 4.48 -9.30 35.97
CA SER A 164 4.44 -10.15 37.16
C SER A 164 5.70 -9.99 37.99
N PHE A 165 5.53 -9.78 39.29
CA PHE A 165 6.61 -9.61 40.27
C PHE A 165 6.09 -9.96 41.66
N GLY A 166 6.89 -10.66 42.48
CA GLY A 166 6.41 -11.18 43.77
C GLY A 166 5.10 -11.96 43.61
N SER A 167 4.05 -11.55 44.33
CA SER A 167 2.68 -12.09 44.19
C SER A 167 1.78 -11.28 43.24
N THR A 168 2.28 -10.19 42.66
CA THR A 168 1.52 -9.33 41.75
C THR A 168 1.56 -9.90 40.33
N SER A 169 0.39 -9.94 39.68
CA SER A 169 0.26 -10.20 38.25
C SER A 169 -0.86 -9.32 37.70
N GLN A 170 -0.56 -8.48 36.70
CA GLN A 170 -1.51 -7.50 36.18
C GLN A 170 -1.35 -7.30 34.67
N GLU A 171 -2.47 -7.35 33.95
CA GLU A 171 -2.57 -6.90 32.56
C GLU A 171 -2.52 -5.37 32.51
N LEU A 172 -1.72 -4.85 31.59
CA LEU A 172 -1.55 -3.42 31.35
C LEU A 172 -2.30 -2.99 30.10
N THR A 173 -2.83 -1.78 30.13
CA THR A 173 -3.48 -1.16 28.98
C THR A 173 -2.47 -0.34 28.18
N ARG A 174 -2.47 -0.52 26.85
CA ARG A 174 -1.70 0.32 25.93
C ARG A 174 -2.34 1.71 25.86
N THR A 175 -1.55 2.76 26.04
CA THR A 175 -2.02 4.15 25.87
C THR A 175 -2.06 4.54 24.40
N SER A 176 -2.71 5.66 24.07
CA SER A 176 -2.71 6.25 22.72
C SER A 176 -1.32 6.64 22.21
N ASP A 177 -0.37 6.83 23.13
CA ASP A 177 1.02 7.22 22.85
C ASP A 177 1.97 6.01 22.89
N ASN A 178 1.41 4.81 22.64
CA ASN A 178 2.12 3.55 22.52
C ASN A 178 2.98 3.12 23.72
N TYR A 179 2.58 3.44 24.96
CA TYR A 179 3.29 2.92 26.14
C TYR A 179 2.36 2.14 27.07
N TRP A 180 2.99 1.36 27.95
CA TRP A 180 2.33 0.64 29.03
C TRP A 180 2.88 1.16 30.34
N ALA A 181 2.02 1.24 31.36
CA ALA A 181 2.44 1.69 32.67
C ALA A 181 1.78 0.89 33.79
N TYR A 182 2.54 0.72 34.86
CA TYR A 182 2.05 0.21 36.14
C TYR A 182 2.32 1.24 37.22
N GLN A 183 1.28 1.50 38.02
CA GLN A 183 1.33 2.34 39.22
C GLN A 183 1.20 1.44 40.45
N ALA A 184 2.16 1.54 41.37
CA ALA A 184 2.11 0.80 42.63
C ALA A 184 1.01 1.34 43.55
N ASN A 185 0.25 0.44 44.16
CA ASN A 185 -0.76 0.75 45.18
C ASN A 185 -0.18 0.58 46.59
N GLY A 186 0.84 1.38 46.91
CA GLY A 186 1.49 1.43 48.22
C GLY A 186 2.64 0.44 48.44
N ASN A 187 2.61 -0.74 47.81
CA ASN A 187 3.72 -1.69 47.87
C ASN A 187 4.67 -1.50 46.68
N PRO A 188 5.99 -1.31 46.89
CA PRO A 188 6.95 -1.11 45.82
C PRO A 188 7.06 -2.35 44.93
N ILE A 189 7.33 -2.12 43.65
CA ILE A 189 7.69 -3.15 42.68
C ILE A 189 8.99 -3.82 43.14
N THR A 190 9.01 -5.14 43.16
CA THR A 190 10.21 -5.93 43.47
C THR A 190 10.76 -6.55 42.20
N THR A 191 12.08 -6.71 42.13
CA THR A 191 12.74 -7.43 41.03
C THR A 191 13.00 -8.88 41.44
N PRO A 192 13.05 -9.83 40.48
CA PRO A 192 12.87 -9.64 39.03
C PRO A 192 11.40 -9.37 38.62
N ILE A 193 11.23 -8.52 37.62
CA ILE A 193 9.94 -8.27 36.96
C ILE A 193 9.90 -9.08 35.68
N THR A 194 8.85 -9.88 35.51
CA THR A 194 8.58 -10.60 34.28
C THR A 194 7.54 -9.83 33.47
N VAL A 195 7.91 -9.35 32.29
CA VAL A 195 6.99 -8.73 31.33
C VAL A 195 6.65 -9.76 30.27
N THR A 196 5.40 -10.23 30.25
CA THR A 196 4.87 -11.14 29.22
C THR A 196 4.16 -10.32 28.15
N LEU A 197 4.63 -10.42 26.93
CA LEU A 197 4.04 -9.82 25.75
C LEU A 197 3.19 -10.86 25.02
N THR A 198 2.03 -10.47 24.51
CA THR A 198 1.16 -11.32 23.68
C THR A 198 0.98 -10.66 22.33
N SER A 199 1.28 -11.37 21.25
CA SER A 199 1.07 -10.87 19.89
C SER A 199 -0.41 -10.92 19.48
N ILE A 200 -0.75 -10.29 18.36
CA ILE A 200 -2.07 -10.45 17.72
C ILE A 200 -2.32 -11.90 17.27
N ALA A 201 -1.26 -12.67 16.99
CA ALA A 201 -1.33 -14.11 16.73
C ALA A 201 -1.57 -14.94 18.02
N GLY A 202 -1.40 -14.35 19.20
CA GLY A 202 -1.70 -14.94 20.50
C GLY A 202 -0.58 -15.78 21.10
N ASP A 203 0.56 -15.90 20.43
CA ASP A 203 1.79 -16.41 21.02
C ASP A 203 2.43 -15.35 21.93
N THR A 204 3.38 -15.77 22.76
CA THR A 204 3.95 -14.94 23.81
C THR A 204 5.47 -14.84 23.74
N ALA A 205 5.98 -13.71 24.19
CA ALA A 205 7.39 -13.46 24.42
C ALA A 205 7.60 -12.88 25.82
N THR A 206 8.76 -13.11 26.41
CA THR A 206 9.03 -12.67 27.80
C THR A 206 10.31 -11.86 27.88
N ILE A 207 10.25 -10.77 28.66
CA ILE A 207 11.38 -9.94 29.04
C ILE A 207 11.51 -9.98 30.57
N ILE A 208 12.72 -10.22 31.07
CA ILE A 208 13.01 -10.25 32.51
C ILE A 208 13.84 -9.02 32.86
N MET A 209 13.32 -8.20 33.77
CA MET A 209 14.01 -7.01 34.30
C MET A 209 14.52 -7.28 35.71
N ASN A 210 15.83 -7.27 35.90
CA ASN A 210 16.47 -7.48 37.21
C ASN A 210 16.73 -6.18 37.99
N ASP A 211 16.51 -5.04 37.35
CA ASP A 211 16.64 -3.69 37.89
C ASP A 211 15.57 -2.79 37.27
N ILE A 212 15.36 -1.59 37.85
CA ILE A 212 14.46 -0.56 37.33
C ILE A 212 15.32 0.68 37.07
N ILE A 213 15.73 0.89 35.82
CA ILE A 213 16.59 2.00 35.42
C ILE A 213 15.88 2.78 34.32
N SER A 214 15.88 4.11 34.41
CA SER A 214 15.31 4.99 33.37
C SER A 214 16.06 4.89 32.05
N ASN A 215 15.33 4.97 30.94
CA ASN A 215 15.89 4.98 29.58
C ASN A 215 16.79 3.78 29.25
N LYS A 216 16.51 2.62 29.85
CA LYS A 216 17.26 1.37 29.63
C LYS A 216 16.48 0.43 28.73
N ILE A 217 17.19 -0.17 27.77
CA ILE A 217 16.66 -1.25 26.94
C ILE A 217 16.89 -2.59 27.64
N TYR A 218 15.83 -3.38 27.72
CA TYR A 218 15.85 -4.78 28.15
C TYR A 218 15.47 -5.64 26.95
N GLU A 219 16.26 -6.67 26.68
CA GLU A 219 16.01 -7.62 25.60
C GLU A 219 15.32 -8.86 26.14
N GLY A 220 14.35 -9.37 25.37
CA GLY A 220 13.63 -10.60 25.67
C GLY A 220 14.40 -11.85 25.30
N ASN A 221 13.85 -12.99 25.71
CA ASN A 221 14.46 -14.30 25.43
C ASN A 221 14.13 -14.83 24.03
N ASN A 222 13.11 -14.28 23.38
CA ASN A 222 12.60 -14.77 22.10
C ASN A 222 11.92 -13.66 21.28
N GLN A 223 11.63 -14.00 20.02
CA GLN A 223 10.73 -13.27 19.13
C GLN A 223 9.39 -14.02 19.03
N PHE A 224 8.34 -13.36 18.52
CA PHE A 224 7.08 -14.01 18.16
C PHE A 224 7.26 -14.96 16.95
N ASN A 225 6.32 -15.89 16.81
CA ASN A 225 6.21 -16.78 15.67
C ASN A 225 5.30 -16.17 14.61
N ILE A 226 5.69 -16.32 13.35
CA ILE A 226 4.85 -15.93 12.21
C ILE A 226 3.82 -17.04 11.97
N PRO A 227 2.51 -16.75 11.97
CA PRO A 227 1.49 -17.78 11.76
C PRO A 227 1.33 -18.11 10.27
N ASP A 228 1.28 -19.41 9.93
CA ASP A 228 1.19 -19.85 8.52
C ASP A 228 -0.23 -19.78 7.92
N ASN A 229 -1.28 -19.98 8.74
CA ASN A 229 -2.67 -20.14 8.31
C ASN A 229 -3.63 -19.10 8.89
N THR A 230 -3.10 -18.03 9.50
CA THR A 230 -3.89 -16.99 10.14
C THR A 230 -3.63 -15.66 9.47
N PHE A 231 -4.69 -15.01 9.03
CA PHE A 231 -4.67 -13.62 8.57
C PHE A 231 -5.30 -12.71 9.64
N PHE A 232 -5.13 -11.41 9.45
CA PHE A 232 -5.69 -10.38 10.30
C PHE A 232 -6.39 -9.33 9.43
N GLU A 233 -7.56 -8.87 9.86
CA GLU A 233 -8.19 -7.72 9.22
C GLU A 233 -7.45 -6.43 9.61
N PRO A 234 -6.82 -5.69 8.67
CA PRO A 234 -5.91 -4.60 8.99
C PRO A 234 -6.52 -3.51 9.89
N THR A 235 -7.81 -3.21 9.74
CA THR A 235 -8.51 -2.14 10.48
C THR A 235 -9.04 -2.55 11.85
N THR A 236 -8.99 -3.84 12.19
CA THR A 236 -9.51 -4.34 13.48
C THR A 236 -8.53 -5.24 14.22
N LEU A 237 -7.48 -5.69 13.53
CA LEU A 237 -6.52 -6.70 13.97
C LEU A 237 -7.17 -8.03 14.38
N ALA A 238 -8.44 -8.24 13.98
CA ALA A 238 -9.17 -9.46 14.26
C ALA A 238 -8.60 -10.61 13.44
N LYS A 239 -8.40 -11.76 14.08
CA LYS A 239 -7.95 -12.99 13.42
C LYS A 239 -8.99 -13.51 12.44
N THR A 240 -8.52 -13.93 11.28
CA THR A 240 -9.26 -14.66 10.26
C THR A 240 -8.43 -15.86 9.80
N ASN A 241 -9.10 -16.85 9.20
CA ASN A 241 -8.38 -17.93 8.55
C ASN A 241 -7.83 -17.42 7.22
N LYS A 242 -6.58 -17.78 6.89
CA LYS A 242 -6.01 -17.50 5.56
C LYS A 242 -6.89 -18.14 4.48
N PRO A 243 -7.48 -17.35 3.55
CA PRO A 243 -8.25 -17.92 2.45
C PRO A 243 -7.37 -18.78 1.54
N SER A 244 -7.86 -19.92 1.06
CA SER A 244 -7.12 -20.72 0.08
C SER A 244 -6.92 -20.00 -1.26
N SER A 245 -7.76 -19.00 -1.54
CA SER A 245 -7.66 -18.10 -2.70
C SER A 245 -6.83 -16.84 -2.43
N SER A 246 -6.14 -16.75 -1.29
CA SER A 246 -5.33 -15.57 -0.96
C SER A 246 -4.25 -15.34 -2.02
N LEU A 247 -4.16 -14.12 -2.52
CA LEU A 247 -3.14 -13.77 -3.50
C LEU A 247 -1.74 -13.81 -2.87
N GLU A 248 -0.78 -14.35 -3.62
CA GLU A 248 0.63 -14.37 -3.22
C GLU A 248 1.25 -12.97 -3.26
N CYS A 249 0.83 -12.13 -4.21
CA CYS A 249 1.26 -10.75 -4.37
C CYS A 249 0.04 -9.81 -4.45
N CYS A 250 0.19 -8.56 -4.03
CA CYS A 250 -0.89 -7.59 -4.22
C CYS A 250 -0.96 -7.12 -5.67
N PRO A 251 -2.18 -6.93 -6.21
CA PRO A 251 -2.35 -6.35 -7.53
C PRO A 251 -1.91 -4.89 -7.52
N LEU A 252 -1.42 -4.39 -8.64
CA LEU A 252 -1.32 -2.97 -8.93
C LEU A 252 -2.67 -2.32 -8.59
N PRO A 253 -2.66 -1.11 -8.00
CA PRO A 253 -3.88 -0.33 -7.87
C PRO A 253 -4.56 -0.26 -9.24
N SER A 254 -5.81 -0.66 -9.28
CA SER A 254 -6.53 -0.73 -10.54
C SER A 254 -6.93 0.69 -10.94
N PHE A 255 -6.16 1.28 -11.85
CA PHE A 255 -6.52 2.54 -12.53
C PHE A 255 -7.54 2.30 -13.65
N ASP A 256 -8.24 1.16 -13.55
CA ASP A 256 -9.15 0.64 -14.55
C ASP A 256 -10.46 1.42 -14.54
N ILE A 257 -10.93 1.90 -13.41
CA ILE A 257 -12.11 2.77 -13.35
C ILE A 257 -11.68 4.23 -13.50
N ILE A 258 -12.18 4.91 -14.54
CA ILE A 258 -11.89 6.32 -14.80
C ILE A 258 -13.00 7.20 -14.22
N PHE A 259 -14.26 6.87 -14.52
CA PHE A 259 -15.42 7.67 -14.14
C PHE A 259 -16.66 6.77 -13.97
N THR A 260 -17.36 6.93 -12.86
CA THR A 260 -18.74 6.44 -12.67
C THR A 260 -19.64 7.61 -12.29
N ASP A 261 -19.95 7.82 -11.01
CA ASP A 261 -20.65 9.04 -10.54
C ASP A 261 -19.68 10.23 -10.34
N SER A 262 -18.40 9.91 -10.18
CA SER A 262 -17.29 10.85 -10.02
C SER A 262 -16.04 10.28 -10.69
N PHE A 263 -15.04 11.13 -10.89
CA PHE A 263 -13.71 10.65 -11.29
C PHE A 263 -13.07 9.85 -10.16
N HIS A 264 -12.38 8.77 -10.52
CA HIS A 264 -11.64 7.91 -9.61
C HIS A 264 -10.15 8.19 -9.70
N SER A 265 -9.43 7.89 -8.62
CA SER A 265 -7.98 8.05 -8.53
C SER A 265 -7.53 9.45 -8.95
N PHE A 266 -6.59 9.54 -9.90
CA PHE A 266 -5.99 10.78 -10.39
C PHE A 266 -6.58 11.26 -11.72
N TRP A 267 -7.63 10.60 -12.21
CA TRP A 267 -8.22 10.96 -13.50
C TRP A 267 -8.86 12.34 -13.42
N THR A 268 -8.44 13.24 -14.31
CA THR A 268 -9.01 14.59 -14.40
C THR A 268 -9.39 14.90 -15.83
N TYR A 269 -10.14 15.98 -16.05
CA TYR A 269 -10.58 16.39 -17.38
C TYR A 269 -10.26 17.84 -17.70
N THR A 270 -10.09 18.12 -18.99
CA THR A 270 -9.86 19.47 -19.53
C THR A 270 -11.17 20.13 -19.94
N ASN A 271 -11.10 21.40 -20.36
CA ASN A 271 -12.25 22.17 -20.84
C ASN A 271 -13.42 22.24 -19.83
N LYS A 272 -13.11 22.62 -18.59
CA LYS A 272 -14.06 22.74 -17.47
C LYS A 272 -15.22 23.73 -17.70
N ASN A 273 -15.15 24.56 -18.74
CA ASN A 273 -16.24 25.46 -19.13
C ASN A 273 -17.34 24.76 -19.93
N SER A 274 -17.01 23.67 -20.63
CA SER A 274 -17.93 22.92 -21.49
C SER A 274 -18.28 21.55 -20.92
N VAL A 275 -17.50 21.05 -19.96
CA VAL A 275 -17.65 19.72 -19.37
C VAL A 275 -18.06 19.85 -17.91
N THR A 276 -19.16 19.20 -17.52
CA THR A 276 -19.67 19.19 -16.15
C THR A 276 -20.17 17.80 -15.76
N ILE A 277 -20.25 17.52 -14.46
CA ILE A 277 -20.91 16.32 -13.94
C ILE A 277 -22.38 16.67 -13.69
N VAL A 278 -23.30 15.95 -14.32
CA VAL A 278 -24.75 16.17 -14.18
C VAL A 278 -25.40 15.01 -13.43
N GLN A 279 -26.32 15.34 -12.53
CA GLN A 279 -27.06 14.37 -11.73
C GLN A 279 -28.34 13.92 -12.44
N ASN A 280 -28.86 12.74 -12.06
CA ASN A 280 -30.11 12.15 -12.53
C ASN A 280 -30.21 11.95 -14.06
N ASN A 281 -29.08 11.81 -14.74
CA ASN A 281 -29.03 11.56 -16.18
C ASN A 281 -27.84 10.65 -16.52
N ALA A 282 -27.75 9.54 -15.78
CA ALA A 282 -26.71 8.54 -15.89
C ALA A 282 -27.19 7.31 -16.69
N HIS A 283 -26.25 6.52 -17.17
CA HIS A 283 -26.48 5.15 -17.62
C HIS A 283 -26.60 4.22 -16.40
N SER A 284 -25.66 4.34 -15.46
CA SER A 284 -25.63 3.62 -14.19
C SER A 284 -25.45 4.61 -13.04
N GLY A 285 -25.92 4.26 -11.83
CA GLY A 285 -25.76 5.16 -10.68
C GLY A 285 -26.59 6.44 -10.81
N ASN A 286 -26.00 7.57 -10.41
CA ASN A 286 -26.69 8.83 -10.23
C ASN A 286 -26.17 9.96 -11.14
N ALA A 287 -24.93 9.92 -11.61
CA ALA A 287 -24.32 11.02 -12.34
C ALA A 287 -23.62 10.60 -13.63
N ALA A 288 -23.56 11.51 -14.59
CA ALA A 288 -22.83 11.33 -15.84
C ALA A 288 -22.00 12.58 -16.17
N LEU A 289 -20.97 12.39 -17.00
CA LEU A 289 -20.21 13.49 -17.58
C LEU A 289 -20.97 14.07 -18.76
N LYS A 290 -21.34 15.36 -18.70
CA LYS A 290 -21.95 16.11 -19.80
C LYS A 290 -20.91 17.02 -20.44
N ALA A 291 -20.73 16.90 -21.75
CA ALA A 291 -19.91 17.81 -22.55
C ALA A 291 -20.79 18.55 -23.57
N SER A 292 -20.93 19.86 -23.41
CA SER A 292 -21.63 20.76 -24.35
C SER A 292 -20.63 21.34 -25.35
N LEU A 293 -20.57 20.76 -26.55
CA LEU A 293 -19.50 21.02 -27.52
C LEU A 293 -20.04 21.56 -28.85
N SER A 294 -19.44 22.65 -29.32
CA SER A 294 -19.59 23.10 -30.72
C SER A 294 -18.84 22.17 -31.67
N ALA A 295 -19.07 22.34 -32.98
CA ALA A 295 -18.28 21.67 -34.01
C ALA A 295 -16.77 21.83 -33.72
N TRP A 296 -16.03 20.71 -33.77
CA TRP A 296 -14.60 20.60 -33.47
C TRP A 296 -14.20 20.85 -32.01
N GLY A 297 -15.16 21.19 -31.14
CA GLY A 297 -14.94 21.28 -29.70
C GLY A 297 -14.52 19.93 -29.13
N ASN A 298 -13.52 19.95 -28.26
CA ASN A 298 -12.95 18.75 -27.66
C ASN A 298 -12.83 18.89 -26.13
N PHE A 299 -12.62 17.75 -25.48
CA PHE A 299 -12.07 17.68 -24.14
C PHE A 299 -11.28 16.38 -24.00
N GLN A 300 -10.43 16.33 -22.98
CA GLN A 300 -9.62 15.17 -22.65
C GLN A 300 -9.91 14.72 -21.23
N ILE A 301 -9.72 13.43 -20.98
CA ILE A 301 -9.57 12.86 -19.64
C ILE A 301 -8.15 12.33 -19.55
N LEU A 302 -7.40 12.77 -18.53
CA LEU A 302 -5.95 12.63 -18.47
C LEU A 302 -5.50 11.92 -17.18
N ALA A 303 -4.48 11.07 -17.33
CA ALA A 303 -3.72 10.49 -16.22
C ALA A 303 -2.72 11.50 -15.62
N ASN A 304 -2.53 12.66 -16.26
CA ASN A 304 -1.56 13.68 -15.85
C ASN A 304 -0.13 13.09 -15.80
N SER A 305 0.57 13.24 -14.68
CA SER A 305 1.93 12.70 -14.49
C SER A 305 1.95 11.24 -14.02
N HIS A 306 0.79 10.62 -13.80
CA HIS A 306 0.70 9.24 -13.33
C HIS A 306 1.05 8.23 -14.41
N THR A 307 1.61 7.11 -13.98
CA THR A 307 2.06 6.05 -14.89
C THR A 307 1.00 4.98 -15.01
N VAL A 308 0.22 5.01 -16.10
CA VAL A 308 -0.73 3.95 -16.46
C VAL A 308 -0.10 3.07 -17.52
N LEU A 309 0.23 1.81 -17.19
CA LEU A 309 0.87 0.88 -18.11
C LEU A 309 -0.14 0.34 -19.12
N VAL A 310 0.09 0.53 -20.42
CA VAL A 310 -0.88 0.07 -21.43
C VAL A 310 -0.87 -1.45 -21.60
N ASP A 311 0.24 -2.12 -21.28
CA ASP A 311 0.41 -3.55 -21.56
C ASP A 311 -0.53 -4.45 -20.77
N ILE A 312 -1.08 -3.99 -19.65
CA ILE A 312 -2.04 -4.74 -18.83
C ILE A 312 -3.50 -4.50 -19.26
N TYR A 313 -3.77 -3.51 -20.12
CA TYR A 313 -5.12 -3.15 -20.55
C TYR A 313 -5.38 -3.54 -22.01
N ASP A 314 -6.54 -4.14 -22.25
CA ASP A 314 -7.01 -4.59 -23.54
C ASP A 314 -7.71 -3.47 -24.32
N SER A 315 -8.64 -2.78 -23.66
CA SER A 315 -9.53 -1.80 -24.29
C SER A 315 -9.93 -0.68 -23.34
N VAL A 316 -10.45 0.40 -23.92
CA VAL A 316 -11.25 1.41 -23.20
C VAL A 316 -12.71 1.11 -23.49
N GLU A 317 -13.54 1.14 -22.45
CA GLU A 317 -14.98 0.92 -22.51
C GLU A 317 -15.70 2.09 -21.83
N PHE A 318 -16.80 2.56 -22.42
CA PHE A 318 -17.68 3.57 -21.83
C PHE A 318 -19.07 3.54 -22.46
N TYR A 319 -20.04 4.16 -21.79
CA TYR A 319 -21.36 4.42 -22.34
C TYR A 319 -21.45 5.85 -22.82
N ILE A 320 -22.13 6.07 -23.94
CA ILE A 320 -22.32 7.40 -24.52
C ILE A 320 -23.73 7.57 -25.07
N LYS A 321 -24.25 8.80 -25.00
CA LYS A 321 -25.40 9.27 -25.79
C LYS A 321 -25.24 10.76 -26.10
N SER A 322 -26.09 11.30 -26.96
CA SER A 322 -26.10 12.72 -27.31
C SER A 322 -27.52 13.28 -27.35
N SER A 323 -27.67 14.60 -27.24
CA SER A 323 -28.99 15.27 -27.29
C SER A 323 -29.72 15.13 -28.64
N THR A 324 -28.98 14.78 -29.69
CA THR A 324 -29.48 14.48 -31.04
C THR A 324 -28.53 13.49 -31.70
N ASN A 325 -28.90 12.90 -32.84
CA ASN A 325 -27.96 12.08 -33.61
C ASN A 325 -26.74 12.91 -34.04
N ALA A 326 -25.55 12.40 -33.74
CA ALA A 326 -24.31 13.12 -33.94
C ALA A 326 -23.14 12.17 -34.22
N GLU A 327 -22.07 12.70 -34.81
CA GLU A 327 -20.76 12.08 -34.90
C GLU A 327 -19.81 12.64 -33.84
N PHE A 328 -19.13 11.72 -33.16
CA PHE A 328 -18.19 11.97 -32.09
C PHE A 328 -16.90 11.21 -32.35
N TRP A 329 -15.75 11.89 -32.29
CA TRP A 329 -14.45 11.27 -32.43
C TRP A 329 -13.85 10.92 -31.08
N PHE A 330 -13.14 9.79 -31.04
CA PHE A 330 -12.49 9.25 -29.85
C PHE A 330 -11.11 8.66 -30.18
N TRP A 331 -10.08 9.00 -29.39
CA TRP A 331 -8.75 8.42 -29.49
C TRP A 331 -7.97 8.54 -28.17
N ALA A 332 -6.76 7.97 -28.11
CA ALA A 332 -5.87 8.14 -26.96
C ALA A 332 -5.27 9.55 -26.94
N SER A 333 -5.26 10.18 -25.76
CA SER A 333 -4.68 11.53 -25.62
C SER A 333 -3.18 11.53 -25.97
N GLY A 334 -2.71 12.63 -26.56
CA GLY A 334 -1.34 12.77 -27.06
C GLY A 334 -1.10 12.13 -28.43
N LYS A 335 -2.11 11.50 -29.04
CA LYS A 335 -2.09 11.01 -30.42
C LYS A 335 -2.80 11.99 -31.37
N THR A 336 -2.63 11.78 -32.67
CA THR A 336 -3.26 12.62 -33.71
C THR A 336 -4.63 12.08 -34.11
N ASP A 337 -5.41 12.94 -34.78
CA ASP A 337 -6.73 12.61 -35.33
C ASP A 337 -6.71 11.48 -36.37
N ALA A 338 -5.54 11.13 -36.92
CA ALA A 338 -5.36 9.92 -37.72
C ALA A 338 -5.70 8.62 -36.97
N SER A 339 -5.66 8.64 -35.63
CA SER A 339 -6.05 7.52 -34.76
C SER A 339 -7.51 7.59 -34.32
N ALA A 340 -8.24 8.63 -34.71
CA ALA A 340 -9.62 8.86 -34.28
C ALA A 340 -10.57 7.76 -34.77
N LYS A 341 -11.39 7.26 -33.85
CA LYS A 341 -12.55 6.43 -34.15
C LYS A 341 -13.80 7.29 -34.18
N THR A 342 -14.62 7.07 -35.19
CA THR A 342 -15.91 7.74 -35.32
C THR A 342 -16.98 6.91 -34.60
N ILE A 343 -17.71 7.57 -33.71
CA ILE A 343 -18.86 7.03 -32.98
C ILE A 343 -20.09 7.80 -33.47
N SER A 344 -21.08 7.07 -33.99
CA SER A 344 -22.38 7.65 -34.33
C SER A 344 -23.32 7.57 -33.13
N THR A 345 -23.43 8.66 -32.39
CA THR A 345 -24.23 8.74 -31.17
C THR A 345 -25.71 8.98 -31.48
N THR A 346 -26.57 8.50 -30.59
CA THR A 346 -28.04 8.71 -30.63
C THR A 346 -28.52 9.25 -29.29
N THR A 347 -29.82 9.50 -29.15
CA THR A 347 -30.42 9.91 -27.87
C THR A 347 -30.45 8.81 -26.82
N GLU A 348 -30.19 7.57 -27.19
CA GLU A 348 -30.16 6.41 -26.30
C GLU A 348 -28.73 6.07 -25.90
N TRP A 349 -28.56 5.57 -24.67
CA TRP A 349 -27.27 5.08 -24.19
C TRP A 349 -26.80 3.90 -25.03
N GLN A 350 -25.57 3.99 -25.52
CA GLN A 350 -24.90 2.91 -26.23
C GLN A 350 -23.54 2.65 -25.62
N LYS A 351 -23.20 1.37 -25.55
CA LYS A 351 -21.89 0.91 -25.10
C LYS A 351 -20.89 1.02 -26.24
N VAL A 352 -19.72 1.58 -25.97
CA VAL A 352 -18.59 1.69 -26.89
C VAL A 352 -17.38 0.99 -26.27
N SER A 353 -16.62 0.27 -27.09
CA SER A 353 -15.38 -0.37 -26.70
C SER A 353 -14.39 -0.31 -27.86
N PHE A 354 -13.16 0.12 -27.59
CA PHE A 354 -12.07 0.12 -28.55
C PHE A 354 -10.81 -0.45 -27.91
N LYS A 355 -10.09 -1.29 -28.64
CA LYS A 355 -8.78 -1.79 -28.22
C LYS A 355 -7.80 -0.63 -28.07
N MET A 356 -6.85 -0.74 -27.14
CA MET A 356 -5.81 0.27 -26.95
C MET A 356 -5.06 0.61 -28.25
N THR A 357 -4.76 -0.41 -29.07
CA THR A 357 -4.10 -0.25 -30.36
C THR A 357 -4.97 0.45 -31.41
N GLU A 358 -6.30 0.30 -31.34
CA GLU A 358 -7.22 0.92 -32.29
C GLU A 358 -7.24 2.44 -32.14
N ILE A 359 -7.09 2.93 -30.90
CA ILE A 359 -7.09 4.36 -30.57
C ILE A 359 -5.70 5.00 -30.63
N GLY A 360 -4.74 4.31 -31.24
CA GLY A 360 -3.37 4.79 -31.46
C GLY A 360 -2.45 4.67 -30.24
N ASN A 361 -2.85 3.98 -29.16
CA ASN A 361 -1.98 3.74 -28.02
C ASN A 361 -1.21 2.41 -28.13
N ASP A 362 -0.10 2.47 -28.85
CA ASP A 362 0.87 1.40 -29.11
C ASP A 362 2.18 1.56 -28.31
N GLY A 363 2.24 2.53 -27.39
CA GLY A 363 3.40 2.80 -26.54
C GLY A 363 3.47 1.90 -25.30
N THR A 364 4.18 2.36 -24.26
CA THR A 364 4.28 1.65 -22.97
C THR A 364 3.32 2.21 -21.91
N THR A 365 2.96 3.50 -22.02
CA THR A 365 2.09 4.19 -21.07
C THR A 365 0.82 4.72 -21.74
N PHE A 366 -0.19 5.04 -20.93
CA PHE A 366 -1.48 5.57 -21.36
C PHE A 366 -1.75 6.91 -20.68
N GLY A 367 -1.58 8.00 -21.42
CA GLY A 367 -1.75 9.37 -20.89
C GLY A 367 -3.22 9.80 -20.72
N GLY A 368 -4.15 9.05 -21.29
CA GLY A 368 -5.59 9.30 -21.21
C GLY A 368 -6.31 9.20 -22.54
N ILE A 369 -7.48 9.82 -22.63
CA ILE A 369 -8.40 9.76 -23.77
C ILE A 369 -8.85 11.14 -24.20
N GLU A 370 -9.13 11.28 -25.49
CA GLU A 370 -9.61 12.52 -26.10
C GLU A 370 -10.92 12.28 -26.84
N PHE A 371 -11.81 13.25 -26.69
CA PHE A 371 -13.14 13.26 -27.28
C PHE A 371 -13.35 14.56 -28.06
N GLN A 372 -13.90 14.47 -29.27
CA GLN A 372 -14.14 15.66 -30.11
C GLN A 372 -15.44 15.56 -30.90
N SER A 373 -16.23 16.64 -30.87
CA SER A 373 -17.42 16.77 -31.71
C SER A 373 -17.04 16.94 -33.18
N LYS A 374 -17.63 16.14 -34.08
CA LYS A 374 -17.56 16.35 -35.54
C LYS A 374 -18.83 16.92 -36.14
N SER A 375 -19.86 17.02 -35.33
CA SER A 375 -21.17 17.44 -35.80
C SER A 375 -21.28 18.96 -35.83
N ASN A 376 -22.03 19.46 -36.80
CA ASN A 376 -22.36 20.88 -36.85
C ASN A 376 -23.33 21.26 -35.72
N GLY A 377 -23.14 22.43 -35.13
CA GLY A 377 -23.95 22.94 -34.03
C GLY A 377 -23.35 22.69 -32.66
N ASN A 378 -24.09 23.05 -31.61
CA ASN A 378 -23.74 22.79 -30.22
C ASN A 378 -24.52 21.58 -29.72
N ILE A 379 -23.82 20.52 -29.34
CA ILE A 379 -24.42 19.24 -28.97
C ILE A 379 -23.98 18.86 -27.56
N ASP A 380 -24.93 18.33 -26.79
CA ASP A 380 -24.65 17.77 -25.48
C ASP A 380 -24.35 16.29 -25.64
N PHE A 381 -23.12 15.89 -25.32
CA PHE A 381 -22.71 14.50 -25.21
C PHE A 381 -22.71 14.10 -23.75
N TYR A 382 -23.20 12.90 -23.44
CA TYR A 382 -23.22 12.34 -22.11
C TYR A 382 -22.37 11.08 -22.11
N LEU A 383 -21.43 10.97 -21.19
CA LEU A 383 -20.57 9.80 -21.00
C LEU A 383 -20.72 9.28 -19.58
N ASP A 384 -20.66 7.96 -19.44
CA ASP A 384 -20.77 7.28 -18.16
C ASP A 384 -20.04 5.93 -18.18
N ASP A 385 -19.77 5.37 -17.00
CA ASP A 385 -19.09 4.08 -16.79
C ASP A 385 -17.78 3.94 -17.60
N ILE A 386 -16.95 4.98 -17.57
CA ILE A 386 -15.68 5.02 -18.32
C ILE A 386 -14.64 4.19 -17.59
N LYS A 387 -14.09 3.18 -18.28
CA LYS A 387 -13.09 2.27 -17.72
C LYS A 387 -12.10 1.72 -18.75
N LEU A 388 -10.97 1.24 -18.26
CA LEU A 388 -10.01 0.38 -18.95
C LEU A 388 -10.36 -1.07 -18.63
N VAL A 389 -10.29 -1.93 -19.63
CA VAL A 389 -10.54 -3.37 -19.47
C VAL A 389 -9.19 -4.07 -19.39
N LEU A 390 -8.95 -4.89 -18.37
CA LEU A 390 -7.73 -5.67 -18.23
C LEU A 390 -7.63 -6.75 -19.33
N LYS A 391 -6.40 -7.04 -19.78
CA LYS A 391 -6.17 -8.19 -20.68
C LYS A 391 -6.39 -9.49 -19.93
N GLU A 392 -7.02 -10.46 -20.59
CA GLU A 392 -7.15 -11.79 -20.03
C GLU A 392 -5.75 -12.39 -19.82
N GLY A 393 -5.49 -12.88 -18.60
CA GLY A 393 -4.20 -13.46 -18.22
C GLY A 393 -3.07 -12.45 -17.97
N SER A 394 -3.31 -11.13 -18.03
CA SER A 394 -2.29 -10.15 -17.61
C SER A 394 -2.04 -10.24 -16.11
N CYS A 395 -0.77 -10.35 -15.73
CA CYS A 395 -0.37 -10.35 -14.35
C CYS A 395 -0.28 -8.89 -13.87
N ASN A 396 -1.28 -8.45 -13.13
CA ASN A 396 -1.27 -7.11 -12.53
C ASN A 396 -0.59 -7.10 -11.16
N GLN A 397 -0.02 -8.20 -10.67
CA GLN A 397 0.50 -8.29 -9.31
C GLN A 397 1.97 -7.89 -9.19
N MET A 398 2.34 -7.29 -8.06
CA MET A 398 3.74 -6.98 -7.70
C MET A 398 4.04 -7.40 -6.28
N CYS A 399 5.24 -7.94 -6.06
CA CYS A 399 5.80 -8.27 -4.75
C CYS A 399 7.10 -7.48 -4.53
N SER A 400 7.40 -7.17 -3.28
CA SER A 400 8.60 -6.44 -2.85
C SER A 400 9.89 -7.27 -2.90
N ASP A 401 9.80 -8.60 -2.78
CA ASP A 401 10.93 -9.54 -2.80
C ASP A 401 11.05 -10.36 -4.08
N HIS A 402 10.11 -10.21 -5.03
CA HIS A 402 10.06 -11.08 -6.20
C HIS A 402 9.63 -10.33 -7.47
N THR A 403 10.32 -10.64 -8.58
CA THR A 403 9.65 -10.75 -9.88
C THR A 403 8.76 -11.99 -9.78
N PRO A 404 7.43 -11.89 -9.83
CA PRO A 404 6.59 -13.07 -9.67
C PRO A 404 6.95 -14.08 -10.76
N SER A 405 7.24 -15.33 -10.39
CA SER A 405 7.56 -16.42 -11.33
C SER A 405 6.44 -16.68 -12.35
N ASN A 406 5.22 -16.21 -12.04
CA ASN A 406 4.02 -16.28 -12.87
C ASN A 406 3.68 -14.96 -13.59
N CYS A 407 4.45 -13.88 -13.37
CA CYS A 407 4.34 -12.63 -14.12
C CYS A 407 5.48 -12.56 -15.16
N PRO A 408 5.30 -13.09 -16.38
CA PRO A 408 6.20 -12.72 -17.47
C PRO A 408 5.98 -11.23 -17.72
N THR A 409 7.04 -10.43 -17.52
CA THR A 409 7.13 -8.98 -17.77
C THR A 409 6.35 -8.06 -16.83
N ILE A 410 7.06 -7.49 -15.85
CA ILE A 410 6.83 -6.10 -15.45
C ILE A 410 8.17 -5.39 -15.66
N ILE A 411 8.17 -4.45 -16.62
CA ILE A 411 9.11 -3.35 -16.92
C ILE A 411 10.62 -3.61 -16.67
N PRO A 412 11.52 -3.42 -17.67
CA PRO A 412 12.96 -3.41 -17.41
C PRO A 412 13.31 -2.32 -16.40
N ASP A 413 14.03 -2.70 -15.35
CA ASP A 413 14.64 -1.80 -14.39
C ASP A 413 15.54 -0.81 -15.13
N ASN A 414 14.99 0.38 -15.40
CA ASN A 414 15.66 1.42 -16.16
C ASN A 414 16.07 2.52 -15.20
N ASN A 415 16.74 2.17 -14.10
CA ASN A 415 17.58 3.06 -13.30
C ASN A 415 18.47 2.29 -12.33
N ASP A 416 19.52 1.64 -12.88
CA ASP A 416 20.70 1.29 -12.10
C ASP A 416 21.98 1.67 -12.88
N ASN A 417 22.13 2.97 -13.13
CA ASN A 417 23.44 3.56 -13.35
C ASN A 417 23.89 4.22 -12.05
N ASN A 418 24.90 3.61 -11.41
CA ASN A 418 25.62 4.00 -10.19
C ASN A 418 25.04 3.53 -8.85
N HIS A 419 25.20 2.25 -8.55
CA HIS A 419 25.78 1.87 -7.26
C HIS A 419 26.86 0.80 -7.43
N ASN A 420 28.12 1.23 -7.28
CA ASN A 420 29.22 0.33 -6.95
C ASN A 420 28.95 -0.28 -5.57
N GLY A 421 28.46 -1.51 -5.55
CA GLY A 421 28.35 -2.36 -4.38
C GLY A 421 28.72 -3.79 -4.77
N SER A 422 29.90 -4.20 -4.36
CA SER A 422 30.60 -5.43 -4.70
C SER A 422 29.87 -6.74 -4.34
N ASP A 423 29.98 -7.69 -5.27
CA ASP A 423 30.05 -9.16 -5.09
C ASP A 423 28.81 -9.91 -4.57
N VAL A 424 27.92 -10.29 -5.50
CA VAL A 424 27.13 -11.53 -5.37
C VAL A 424 27.83 -12.63 -6.18
N LEU A 425 28.49 -13.52 -5.43
CA LEU A 425 29.17 -14.70 -5.93
C LEU A 425 28.15 -15.70 -6.50
N ALA A 426 27.99 -15.75 -7.81
CA ALA A 426 27.23 -16.79 -8.49
C ALA A 426 28.00 -18.12 -8.45
N ILE A 427 27.70 -18.98 -7.47
CA ILE A 427 28.16 -20.37 -7.46
C ILE A 427 27.26 -21.18 -8.39
N VAL A 428 27.73 -21.43 -9.61
CA VAL A 428 27.17 -22.45 -10.50
C VAL A 428 27.69 -23.82 -10.05
N ILE A 429 26.82 -24.63 -9.44
CA ILE A 429 27.11 -26.05 -9.19
C ILE A 429 26.93 -26.79 -10.52
N LEU A 430 28.04 -27.10 -11.19
CA LEU A 430 28.05 -27.98 -12.34
C LEU A 430 28.27 -29.42 -11.86
N SER A 431 27.21 -30.22 -11.84
CA SER A 431 27.27 -31.66 -11.64
C SER A 431 27.87 -32.34 -12.88
N ILE A 432 29.15 -32.71 -12.84
CA ILE A 432 29.74 -33.62 -13.84
C ILE A 432 29.89 -35.00 -13.20
N ILE A 433 28.98 -35.91 -13.57
CA ILE A 433 29.20 -37.35 -13.53
C ILE A 433 29.46 -37.78 -14.98
N ILE A 434 30.72 -38.09 -15.32
CA ILE A 434 31.02 -39.02 -16.41
C ILE A 434 32.18 -39.91 -15.96
N THR A 435 31.83 -41.17 -15.67
CA THR A 435 32.73 -42.32 -15.61
C THR A 435 33.13 -42.71 -17.03
N PHE A 436 34.41 -42.98 -17.32
CA PHE A 436 34.84 -44.02 -18.27
C PHE A 436 36.36 -44.30 -18.13
N ILE A 437 36.69 -45.52 -17.65
CA ILE A 437 37.68 -46.52 -18.12
C ILE A 437 39.00 -45.94 -18.71
N ILE A 438 40.20 -46.11 -18.15
CA ILE A 438 41.01 -47.31 -17.82
C ILE A 438 41.95 -46.98 -16.65
#